data_AF-A0A521AUQ6-F1
#
_entry.id   AF-A0A521AUQ6-F1
#
_cell.length_a   1.000
_cell.length_b   1.000
_cell.length_c   1.000
_cell.angle_alpha   90.00
_cell.angle_beta   90.00
_cell.angle_gamma   90.00
#
_symmetry.space_group_name_H-M   'P 1'
#
loop_
_entity.id
_entity.type
_entity.pdbx_description
1 polymer ?
#
loop_
_entity_poly.entity_id
_entity_poly.type
_entity_poly.pdbx_seq_one_letter_code
_entity_poly.pdbx_strand_id
1 'polypeptide(L)'
;MSDFLKVMIIENEEDYADSLEDNAAYKDIELIHFDNLEDGLAELTDNFPFYDGLILDGKGHLSADKPVEKDVHAYKALKKLRELGEEGKLIPRVINTGYFEDMQDVTEYEDIDIFEKFKEEDEMLDTLKGMIENSNMYKYKKKYPNVFSLFVNKYFPDRKALDLIQILNALDSKEQSVIRANLSLIRTFLEPLYKGMADLGFIPKEFYDTDEDEIAATWCERYVTFRSVDIEVKENGDTKKNTFKANDRIVPNHIGWELSQIRNLCSKAGSHDYSYNVSNITLKSATFSLLNILDWYYSWLQELKN
;
A
#
# COMPACT_ATOMS: atom_id res chain seq x y z
N MET A 1 -13.26 12.09 14.03
CA MET A 1 -13.41 10.78 14.69
C MET A 1 -12.03 10.44 15.24
N SER A 2 -11.93 9.83 16.42
CA SER A 2 -10.66 9.22 16.83
C SER A 2 -10.45 8.05 15.86
N ASP A 3 -9.43 8.13 15.01
CA ASP A 3 -9.06 6.99 14.16
C ASP A 3 -8.29 6.04 15.07
N PHE A 4 -9.01 5.03 15.59
CA PHE A 4 -8.41 3.93 16.32
C PHE A 4 -7.35 3.26 15.44
N LEU A 5 -6.23 2.87 16.05
CA LEU A 5 -5.23 2.03 15.39
C LEU A 5 -5.80 0.63 15.19
N LYS A 6 -5.77 0.11 13.97
CA LYS A 6 -6.27 -1.23 13.70
C LYS A 6 -5.17 -2.25 13.93
N VAL A 7 -5.30 -3.06 14.98
CA VAL A 7 -4.29 -4.05 15.35
C VAL A 7 -4.89 -5.44 15.23
N MET A 8 -4.23 -6.28 14.44
CA MET A 8 -4.59 -7.70 14.37
C MET A 8 -4.04 -8.42 15.60
N ILE A 9 -4.81 -9.32 16.20
CA ILE A 9 -4.34 -10.26 17.21
C ILE A 9 -4.61 -11.70 16.77
N ILE A 10 -3.57 -12.53 16.80
CA ILE A 10 -3.67 -13.98 16.52
C ILE A 10 -3.46 -14.73 17.83
N GLU A 11 -4.56 -15.24 18.39
CA GLU A 11 -4.67 -15.75 19.76
C GLU A 11 -5.76 -16.83 19.80
N ASN A 12 -5.47 -18.04 20.29
CA ASN A 12 -6.50 -19.09 20.30
C ASN A 12 -7.48 -19.00 21.48
N GLU A 13 -7.18 -18.23 22.53
CA GLU A 13 -8.06 -18.02 23.67
C GLU A 13 -8.99 -16.80 23.45
N GLU A 14 -10.24 -17.05 23.02
CA GLU A 14 -11.26 -16.00 22.80
C GLU A 14 -11.49 -15.13 24.04
N ASP A 15 -11.65 -15.74 25.23
CA ASP A 15 -11.83 -15.02 26.49
C ASP A 15 -10.64 -14.07 26.80
N TYR A 16 -9.43 -14.43 26.37
CA TYR A 16 -8.25 -13.60 26.56
C TYR A 16 -8.25 -12.41 25.58
N ALA A 17 -8.57 -12.66 24.31
CA ALA A 17 -8.67 -11.63 23.30
C ALA A 17 -9.74 -10.59 23.66
N ASP A 18 -10.91 -11.03 24.12
CA ASP A 18 -12.00 -10.17 24.60
C ASP A 18 -11.56 -9.31 25.79
N SER A 19 -10.86 -9.91 26.76
CA SER A 19 -10.31 -9.17 27.91
C SER A 19 -9.30 -8.10 27.49
N LEU A 20 -8.50 -8.37 26.47
CA LEU A 20 -7.49 -7.44 25.98
C LEU A 20 -8.11 -6.30 25.15
N GLU A 21 -9.24 -6.54 24.49
CA GLU A 21 -9.97 -5.55 23.67
C GLU A 21 -10.37 -4.33 24.50
N ASP A 22 -10.89 -4.54 25.70
CA ASP A 22 -11.23 -3.45 26.62
C ASP A 22 -10.01 -2.57 26.94
N ASN A 23 -8.87 -3.18 27.25
CA ASN A 23 -7.61 -2.48 27.55
C ASN A 23 -7.08 -1.72 26.32
N ALA A 24 -7.15 -2.35 25.14
CA ALA A 24 -6.74 -1.75 23.87
C ALA A 24 -7.60 -0.53 23.51
N ALA A 25 -8.91 -0.59 23.75
CA ALA A 25 -9.83 0.50 23.47
C ALA A 25 -9.48 1.78 24.28
N TYR A 26 -9.04 1.64 25.54
CA TYR A 26 -8.56 2.79 26.34
C TYR A 26 -7.30 3.45 25.75
N LYS A 27 -6.59 2.77 24.87
CA LYS A 27 -5.38 3.25 24.18
C LYS A 27 -5.64 3.64 22.73
N ASP A 28 -6.90 3.84 22.31
CA ASP A 28 -7.30 4.11 20.93
C ASP A 28 -6.84 3.00 19.95
N ILE A 29 -6.88 1.73 20.37
CA ILE A 29 -6.58 0.57 19.54
C ILE A 29 -7.86 -0.26 19.35
N GLU A 30 -8.18 -0.58 18.10
CA GLU A 30 -9.22 -1.53 17.70
C GLU A 30 -8.54 -2.88 17.45
N LEU A 31 -8.86 -3.89 18.26
CA LEU A 31 -8.34 -5.25 18.06
C LEU A 31 -9.22 -6.03 17.07
N ILE A 32 -8.57 -6.71 16.13
CA ILE A 32 -9.22 -7.60 15.17
C ILE A 32 -8.65 -9.00 15.40
N HIS A 33 -9.47 -9.87 15.98
CA HIS A 33 -9.07 -11.18 16.49
C HIS A 33 -9.18 -12.30 15.45
N PHE A 34 -8.17 -13.17 15.44
CA PHE A 34 -8.12 -14.44 14.72
C PHE A 34 -7.68 -15.55 15.67
N ASP A 35 -8.41 -16.67 15.66
CA ASP A 35 -8.19 -17.80 16.58
C ASP A 35 -7.10 -18.77 16.13
N ASN A 36 -6.57 -18.58 14.92
CA ASN A 36 -5.54 -19.43 14.34
C ASN A 36 -4.62 -18.68 13.37
N LEU A 37 -3.41 -19.23 13.21
CA LEU A 37 -2.35 -18.61 12.42
C LEU A 37 -2.64 -18.55 10.92
N GLU A 38 -3.16 -19.63 10.35
CA GLU A 38 -3.39 -19.71 8.90
C GLU A 38 -4.38 -18.64 8.43
N ASP A 39 -5.51 -18.50 9.13
CA ASP A 39 -6.53 -17.50 8.79
C ASP A 39 -6.02 -16.07 9.04
N GLY A 40 -5.36 -15.83 10.17
CA GLY A 40 -4.79 -14.51 10.47
C GLY A 40 -3.72 -14.07 9.47
N LEU A 41 -2.83 -14.98 9.05
CA LEU A 41 -1.82 -14.67 8.03
C LEU A 41 -2.41 -14.52 6.63
N ALA A 42 -3.46 -15.27 6.29
CA ALA A 42 -4.18 -15.13 5.03
C ALA A 42 -4.83 -13.74 4.96
N GLU A 43 -5.57 -13.37 5.99
CA GLU A 43 -6.17 -12.04 6.12
C GLU A 43 -5.11 -10.94 6.03
N LEU A 44 -4.02 -11.04 6.80
CA LEU A 44 -2.97 -10.03 6.78
C LEU A 44 -2.33 -9.91 5.40
N THR A 45 -2.23 -11.01 4.66
CA THR A 45 -1.65 -11.00 3.30
C THR A 45 -2.54 -10.26 2.31
N ASP A 46 -3.85 -10.53 2.36
CA ASP A 46 -4.85 -10.01 1.43
C ASP A 46 -5.33 -8.59 1.78
N ASN A 47 -5.31 -8.26 3.07
CA ASN A 47 -5.83 -7.01 3.63
C ASN A 47 -4.77 -6.21 4.39
N PHE A 48 -3.49 -6.40 4.06
CA PHE A 48 -2.35 -5.71 4.68
C PHE A 48 -2.56 -4.19 4.91
N PRO A 49 -3.11 -3.40 3.96
CA PRO A 49 -3.27 -1.95 4.16
C PRO A 49 -4.24 -1.56 5.29
N PHE A 50 -5.13 -2.45 5.72
CA PHE A 50 -6.13 -2.21 6.76
C PHE A 50 -5.57 -2.30 8.18
N TYR A 51 -4.41 -2.93 8.35
CA TYR A 51 -3.80 -3.14 9.65
C TYR A 51 -2.63 -2.18 9.86
N ASP A 52 -2.48 -1.72 11.09
CA ASP A 52 -1.41 -0.84 11.54
C ASP A 52 -0.39 -1.60 12.41
N GLY A 53 -0.82 -2.64 13.12
CA GLY A 53 0.05 -3.49 13.94
C GLY A 53 -0.45 -4.94 14.08
N LEU A 54 0.39 -5.78 14.69
CA LEU A 54 0.12 -7.21 14.91
C LEU A 54 0.56 -7.66 16.31
N ILE A 55 -0.30 -8.37 17.02
CA ILE A 55 0.00 -9.10 18.26
C ILE A 55 -0.06 -10.59 17.94
N LEU A 56 0.99 -11.32 18.30
CA LEU A 56 1.08 -12.77 18.11
C LEU A 56 1.12 -13.50 19.43
N ASP A 57 0.32 -14.57 19.57
CA ASP A 57 0.56 -15.54 20.63
C ASP A 57 1.85 -16.33 20.38
N GLY A 58 2.60 -16.57 21.45
CA GLY A 58 3.80 -17.42 21.44
C GLY A 58 3.49 -18.85 21.02
N LYS A 59 2.37 -19.40 21.52
CA LYS A 59 1.91 -20.77 21.20
C LYS A 59 0.42 -20.75 20.92
N GLY A 60 0.01 -21.23 19.75
CA GLY A 60 -1.40 -21.26 19.41
C GLY A 60 -1.74 -22.26 18.32
N HIS A 61 -3.00 -22.22 17.88
CA HIS A 61 -3.49 -23.06 16.80
C HIS A 61 -2.89 -22.65 15.46
N LEU A 62 -2.36 -23.62 14.72
CA LEU A 62 -1.88 -23.35 13.36
C LEU A 62 -3.03 -23.21 12.36
N SER A 63 -4.07 -24.04 12.49
CA SER A 63 -5.20 -24.07 11.58
C SER A 63 -6.49 -24.44 12.31
N ALA A 64 -7.62 -23.99 11.78
CA ALA A 64 -8.95 -24.31 12.30
C ALA A 64 -9.25 -25.83 12.29
N ASP A 65 -8.78 -26.54 11.27
CA ASP A 65 -9.04 -27.99 11.11
C ASP A 65 -8.27 -28.88 12.11
N LYS A 66 -7.19 -28.35 12.71
CA LYS A 66 -6.33 -29.07 13.65
C LYS A 66 -5.93 -28.16 14.82
N PRO A 67 -6.87 -27.90 15.75
CA PRO A 67 -6.64 -27.06 16.92
C PRO A 67 -5.76 -27.82 17.92
N VAL A 68 -4.48 -27.89 17.61
CA VAL A 68 -3.45 -28.37 18.52
C VAL A 68 -2.44 -27.26 18.63
N GLU A 69 -2.30 -26.70 19.83
CA GLU A 69 -1.28 -25.71 20.12
C GLU A 69 0.10 -26.20 19.72
N LYS A 70 0.88 -25.29 19.11
CA LYS A 70 2.24 -25.58 18.67
C LYS A 70 3.20 -24.52 19.16
N ASP A 71 4.33 -24.99 19.72
CA ASP A 71 5.48 -24.14 20.08
C ASP A 71 6.07 -23.41 18.86
N VAL A 72 5.79 -23.89 17.64
CA VAL A 72 6.26 -23.28 16.38
C VAL A 72 5.34 -22.18 15.83
N HIS A 73 4.29 -21.80 16.56
CA HIS A 73 3.30 -20.80 16.12
C HIS A 73 3.94 -19.45 15.79
N ALA A 74 4.52 -18.77 16.78
CA ALA A 74 5.20 -17.49 16.58
C ALA A 74 6.36 -17.59 15.57
N TYR A 75 7.15 -18.68 15.62
CA TYR A 75 8.22 -18.91 14.65
C TYR A 75 7.73 -18.93 13.20
N LYS A 76 6.64 -19.66 12.92
CA LYS A 76 6.03 -19.70 11.57
C LYS A 76 5.49 -18.35 11.15
N ALA A 77 4.83 -17.64 12.07
CA ALA A 77 4.34 -16.29 11.84
C ALA A 77 5.48 -15.36 11.42
N LEU A 78 6.57 -15.32 12.19
CA LEU A 78 7.73 -14.48 11.92
C LEU A 78 8.43 -14.82 10.60
N LYS A 79 8.52 -16.12 10.25
CA LYS A 79 9.02 -16.52 8.94
C LYS A 79 8.17 -15.94 7.81
N LYS A 80 6.83 -16.05 7.90
CA LYS A 80 5.93 -15.48 6.90
C LYS A 80 6.02 -13.95 6.84
N LEU A 81 6.12 -13.29 7.99
CA LEU A 81 6.27 -11.84 8.09
C LEU A 81 7.62 -11.36 7.52
N ARG A 82 8.67 -12.19 7.58
CA ARG A 82 9.94 -11.91 6.90
C ARG A 82 9.80 -11.98 5.39
N GLU A 83 9.12 -12.99 4.86
CA GLU A 83 8.79 -13.10 3.43
C GLU A 83 7.98 -11.88 2.96
N LEU A 84 6.95 -11.49 3.71
CA LEU A 84 6.19 -10.26 3.45
C LEU A 84 7.07 -9.01 3.52
N GLY A 85 8.00 -8.97 4.47
CA GLY A 85 8.99 -7.89 4.58
C GLY A 85 9.92 -7.76 3.37
N GLU A 86 10.30 -8.86 2.74
CA GLU A 86 11.07 -8.87 1.47
C GLU A 86 10.25 -8.29 0.30
N GLU A 87 8.92 -8.39 0.36
CA GLU A 87 7.99 -7.71 -0.54
C GLU A 87 7.71 -6.25 -0.15
N GLY A 88 8.33 -5.77 0.93
CA GLY A 88 8.16 -4.42 1.49
C GLY A 88 6.97 -4.28 2.45
N LYS A 89 6.21 -5.35 2.71
CA LYS A 89 5.07 -5.37 3.65
C LYS A 89 5.59 -5.52 5.09
N LEU A 90 6.06 -4.43 5.67
CA LEU A 90 6.52 -4.36 7.07
C LEU A 90 5.41 -3.85 7.99
N ILE A 91 5.09 -4.63 9.03
CA ILE A 91 4.10 -4.28 10.05
C ILE A 91 4.75 -4.31 11.45
N PRO A 92 4.59 -3.24 12.25
CA PRO A 92 4.90 -3.25 13.68
C PRO A 92 4.27 -4.44 14.38
N ARG A 93 5.03 -5.13 15.23
CA ARG A 93 4.57 -6.39 15.82
C ARG A 93 5.24 -6.68 17.15
N VAL A 94 4.52 -7.41 17.99
CA VAL A 94 4.96 -7.89 19.31
C VAL A 94 4.49 -9.33 19.51
N ILE A 95 5.13 -10.05 20.44
CA ILE A 95 4.67 -11.36 20.90
C ILE A 95 4.11 -11.21 22.32
N ASN A 96 2.94 -11.78 22.57
CA ASN A 96 2.32 -11.86 23.88
C ASN A 96 2.17 -13.33 24.25
N THR A 97 2.80 -13.79 25.33
CA THR A 97 2.88 -15.23 25.62
C THR A 97 2.77 -15.54 27.11
N GLY A 98 2.14 -16.67 27.43
CA GLY A 98 2.22 -17.28 28.76
C GLY A 98 3.51 -18.07 29.00
N TYR A 99 4.32 -18.29 27.96
CA TYR A 99 5.55 -19.07 27.99
C TYR A 99 6.79 -18.18 27.84
N PHE A 100 6.79 -17.05 28.53
CA PHE A 100 7.78 -15.99 28.38
C PHE A 100 9.23 -16.49 28.58
N GLU A 101 9.48 -17.24 29.67
CA GLU A 101 10.80 -17.80 29.99
C GLU A 101 11.33 -18.74 28.89
N ASP A 102 10.45 -19.46 28.18
CA ASP A 102 10.82 -20.38 27.11
C ASP A 102 11.24 -19.64 25.82
N MET A 103 10.90 -18.37 25.67
CA MET A 103 11.07 -17.61 24.42
C MET A 103 12.16 -16.53 24.50
N GLN A 104 12.51 -16.02 25.68
CA GLN A 104 13.49 -14.92 25.82
C GLN A 104 14.87 -15.22 25.22
N ASP A 105 15.33 -16.47 25.30
CA ASP A 105 16.69 -16.87 24.88
C ASP A 105 16.72 -17.50 23.47
N VAL A 106 15.63 -17.43 22.72
CA VAL A 106 15.53 -18.03 21.38
C VAL A 106 15.97 -17.00 20.33
N THR A 107 17.07 -17.29 19.61
CA THR A 107 17.69 -16.40 18.62
C THR A 107 16.71 -15.91 17.55
N GLU A 108 15.73 -16.74 17.19
CA GLU A 108 14.68 -16.39 16.22
C GLU A 108 13.80 -15.20 16.64
N TYR A 109 13.79 -14.85 17.93
CA TYR A 109 12.99 -13.76 18.51
C TYR A 109 13.82 -12.55 18.95
N GLU A 110 15.13 -12.51 18.73
CA GLU A 110 16.03 -11.43 19.21
C GLU A 110 15.61 -10.01 18.78
N ASP A 111 14.94 -9.88 17.64
CA ASP A 111 14.51 -8.58 17.09
C ASP A 111 13.02 -8.26 17.37
N ILE A 112 12.37 -9.00 18.27
CA ILE A 112 10.93 -8.87 18.56
C ILE A 112 10.72 -8.64 20.05
N ASP A 113 9.96 -7.61 20.39
CA ASP A 113 9.53 -7.38 21.77
C ASP A 113 8.53 -8.47 22.18
N ILE A 114 8.86 -9.21 23.23
CA ILE A 114 8.05 -10.28 23.83
C ILE A 114 7.54 -9.78 25.18
N PHE A 115 6.27 -10.05 25.48
CA PHE A 115 5.59 -9.65 26.71
C PHE A 115 4.91 -10.85 27.38
N GLU A 116 4.87 -10.85 28.71
CA GLU A 116 4.19 -11.87 29.50
C GLU A 116 2.69 -11.59 29.65
N LYS A 117 1.85 -12.54 29.20
CA LYS A 117 0.38 -12.48 29.34
C LYS A 117 -0.02 -12.23 30.80
N PHE A 118 -1.08 -11.46 31.04
CA PHE A 118 -1.61 -11.09 32.37
C PHE A 118 -0.69 -10.21 33.24
N LYS A 119 0.51 -9.84 32.77
CA LYS A 119 1.43 -8.98 33.53
C LYS A 119 1.82 -7.71 32.79
N GLU A 120 2.12 -7.82 31.50
CA GLU A 120 2.76 -6.74 30.72
C GLU A 120 1.87 -6.22 29.58
N GLU A 121 0.56 -6.49 29.61
CA GLU A 121 -0.38 -6.12 28.54
C GLU A 121 -0.44 -4.61 28.28
N ASP A 122 -0.46 -3.80 29.34
CA ASP A 122 -0.46 -2.35 29.21
C ASP A 122 0.82 -1.83 28.55
N GLU A 123 1.97 -2.39 28.93
CA GLU A 123 3.28 -2.04 28.38
C GLU A 123 3.43 -2.51 26.93
N MET A 124 2.94 -3.71 26.62
CA MET A 124 2.87 -4.25 25.27
C MET A 124 2.07 -3.31 24.35
N LEU A 125 0.87 -2.91 24.76
CA LEU A 125 0.00 -2.06 23.95
C LEU A 125 0.61 -0.66 23.76
N ASP A 126 1.23 -0.08 24.80
CA ASP A 126 1.94 1.20 24.69
C ASP A 126 3.17 1.11 23.77
N THR A 127 3.93 0.02 23.86
CA THR A 127 5.09 -0.25 23.01
C THR A 127 4.66 -0.38 21.55
N LEU A 128 3.67 -1.23 21.28
CA LEU A 128 3.15 -1.44 19.93
C LEU A 128 2.57 -0.14 19.35
N LYS A 129 1.77 0.61 20.11
CA LYS A 129 1.29 1.94 19.71
C LYS A 129 2.44 2.87 19.34
N GLY A 130 3.48 2.92 20.17
CA GLY A 130 4.69 3.69 19.90
C GLY A 130 5.40 3.26 18.61
N MET A 131 5.52 1.96 18.34
CA MET A 131 6.09 1.45 17.09
C MET A 131 5.25 1.87 15.87
N ILE A 132 3.92 1.73 15.97
CA ILE A 132 2.96 2.10 14.92
C ILE A 132 3.06 3.59 14.60
N GLU A 133 2.94 4.45 15.62
CA GLU A 133 2.96 5.90 15.46
C GLU A 133 4.29 6.41 14.91
N ASN A 134 5.38 5.70 15.20
CA ASN A 134 6.70 6.02 14.67
C ASN A 134 6.94 5.49 13.25
N SER A 135 6.12 4.56 12.75
CA SER A 135 6.26 4.01 11.40
C SER A 135 5.99 5.07 10.33
N ASN A 136 6.76 5.04 9.23
CA ASN A 136 6.55 5.94 8.10
C ASN A 136 5.20 5.67 7.40
N MET A 137 4.77 4.40 7.37
CA MET A 137 3.45 4.01 6.88
C MET A 137 2.33 4.78 7.59
N TYR A 138 2.28 4.70 8.92
CA TYR A 138 1.26 5.39 9.71
C TYR A 138 1.33 6.91 9.53
N LYS A 139 2.53 7.50 9.62
CA LYS A 139 2.75 8.94 9.44
C LYS A 139 2.22 9.43 8.09
N TYR A 140 2.42 8.68 7.01
CA TYR A 140 1.93 9.06 5.69
C TYR A 140 0.45 8.78 5.48
N LYS A 141 -0.09 7.66 5.98
CA LYS A 141 -1.54 7.39 6.00
C LYS A 141 -2.29 8.56 6.64
N LYS A 142 -1.83 9.00 7.83
CA LYS A 142 -2.42 10.13 8.57
C LYS A 142 -2.28 11.46 7.82
N LYS A 143 -1.15 11.67 7.13
CA LYS A 143 -0.87 12.91 6.40
C LYS A 143 -1.64 13.01 5.08
N TYR A 144 -1.88 11.90 4.40
CA TYR A 144 -2.52 11.84 3.08
C TYR A 144 -3.67 10.81 3.05
N PRO A 145 -4.71 10.98 3.89
CA PRO A 145 -5.72 9.93 4.12
C PRO A 145 -6.42 9.52 2.82
N ASN A 146 -6.91 10.47 2.03
CA ASN A 146 -7.57 10.22 0.74
C ASN A 146 -6.70 9.40 -0.24
N VAL A 147 -5.40 9.73 -0.31
CA VAL A 147 -4.46 9.02 -1.18
C VAL A 147 -4.33 7.57 -0.73
N PHE A 148 -4.17 7.33 0.57
CA PHE A 148 -4.05 5.96 1.09
C PHE A 148 -5.38 5.20 1.07
N SER A 149 -6.52 5.90 1.10
CA SER A 149 -7.84 5.30 0.88
C SER A 149 -7.99 4.66 -0.50
N LEU A 150 -7.17 5.01 -1.50
CA LEU A 150 -7.16 4.32 -2.79
C LEU A 150 -6.73 2.85 -2.66
N PHE A 151 -5.78 2.55 -1.79
CA PHE A 151 -5.27 1.20 -1.57
C PHE A 151 -6.24 0.40 -0.69
N VAL A 152 -6.74 1.03 0.38
CA VAL A 152 -7.75 0.44 1.29
C VAL A 152 -9.00 0.03 0.51
N ASN A 153 -9.50 0.90 -0.39
CA ASN A 153 -10.68 0.59 -1.21
C ASN A 153 -10.36 -0.25 -2.47
N LYS A 154 -9.15 -0.80 -2.59
CA LYS A 154 -8.70 -1.65 -3.70
C LYS A 154 -8.84 -1.01 -5.10
N TYR A 155 -8.80 0.33 -5.17
CA TYR A 155 -8.72 1.05 -6.46
C TYR A 155 -7.31 1.02 -7.05
N PHE A 156 -6.30 0.74 -6.21
CA PHE A 156 -4.91 0.52 -6.61
C PHE A 156 -4.40 -0.79 -6.02
N PRO A 157 -3.43 -1.47 -6.69
CA PRO A 157 -2.77 -2.63 -6.12
C PRO A 157 -2.05 -2.31 -4.80
N ASP A 158 -2.11 -3.21 -3.82
CA ASP A 158 -1.54 -2.98 -2.47
C ASP A 158 -0.03 -2.66 -2.52
N ARG A 159 0.71 -3.28 -3.44
CA ARG A 159 2.15 -3.01 -3.63
C ARG A 159 2.42 -1.53 -3.95
N LYS A 160 1.48 -0.81 -4.58
CA LYS A 160 1.63 0.62 -4.88
C LYS A 160 1.62 1.48 -3.61
N ALA A 161 1.02 1.04 -2.50
CA ALA A 161 1.12 1.74 -1.23
C ALA A 161 2.58 1.79 -0.74
N LEU A 162 3.29 0.68 -0.88
CA LEU A 162 4.71 0.55 -0.51
C LEU A 162 5.60 1.38 -1.42
N ASP A 163 5.35 1.32 -2.74
CA ASP A 163 6.04 2.17 -3.72
C ASP A 163 5.90 3.65 -3.34
N LEU A 164 4.70 4.09 -2.92
CA LEU A 164 4.44 5.47 -2.51
C LEU A 164 5.22 5.85 -1.24
N ILE A 165 5.29 4.96 -0.25
CA ILE A 165 6.07 5.19 0.98
C ILE A 165 7.55 5.30 0.66
N GLN A 166 8.07 4.46 -0.24
CA GLN A 166 9.44 4.53 -0.72
C GLN A 166 9.72 5.90 -1.37
N ILE A 167 8.83 6.36 -2.25
CA ILE A 167 8.93 7.69 -2.88
C ILE A 167 8.95 8.81 -1.83
N LEU A 168 8.05 8.75 -0.84
CA LEU A 168 7.95 9.74 0.22
C LEU A 168 9.20 9.78 1.13
N ASN A 169 9.78 8.61 1.45
CA ASN A 169 11.01 8.51 2.22
C ASN A 169 12.23 9.06 1.44
N ALA A 170 12.18 9.06 0.11
CA ALA A 170 13.26 9.51 -0.75
C ALA A 170 13.26 11.04 -1.00
N LEU A 171 12.27 11.80 -0.52
CA LEU A 171 12.09 13.22 -0.85
C LEU A 171 13.33 14.08 -0.58
N ASP A 172 14.08 13.79 0.48
CA ASP A 172 15.28 14.53 0.87
C ASP A 172 16.60 13.86 0.42
N SER A 173 16.52 12.74 -0.30
CA SER A 173 17.70 12.09 -0.84
C SER A 173 18.44 13.00 -1.83
N LYS A 174 19.77 12.96 -1.76
CA LYS A 174 20.66 13.66 -2.71
C LYS A 174 21.35 12.69 -3.68
N GLU A 175 21.11 11.39 -3.50
CA GLU A 175 21.74 10.33 -4.27
C GLU A 175 21.04 10.17 -5.62
N GLN A 176 21.79 10.27 -6.73
CA GLN A 176 21.21 10.29 -8.08
C GLN A 176 20.51 8.98 -8.44
N SER A 177 21.08 7.83 -8.06
CA SER A 177 20.47 6.50 -8.21
C SER A 177 19.10 6.43 -7.53
N VAL A 178 19.00 6.88 -6.27
CA VAL A 178 17.75 6.92 -5.51
C VAL A 178 16.74 7.86 -6.18
N ILE A 179 17.16 9.07 -6.57
CA ILE A 179 16.28 10.04 -7.23
C ILE A 179 15.71 9.46 -8.54
N ARG A 180 16.55 8.89 -9.40
CA ARG A 180 16.14 8.32 -10.69
C ARG A 180 15.24 7.10 -10.51
N ALA A 181 15.58 6.19 -9.59
CA ALA A 181 14.76 5.04 -9.28
C ALA A 181 13.36 5.45 -8.83
N ASN A 182 13.25 6.45 -7.95
CA ASN A 182 11.95 6.94 -7.48
C ASN A 182 11.17 7.73 -8.55
N LEU A 183 11.83 8.46 -9.45
CA LEU A 183 11.15 9.07 -10.61
C LEU A 183 10.55 7.99 -11.52
N SER A 184 11.31 6.93 -11.81
CA SER A 184 10.80 5.78 -12.55
C SER A 184 9.63 5.12 -11.83
N LEU A 185 9.71 4.99 -10.50
CA LEU A 185 8.63 4.44 -9.68
C LEU A 185 7.36 5.29 -9.73
N ILE A 186 7.47 6.63 -9.65
CA ILE A 186 6.33 7.56 -9.81
C ILE A 186 5.59 7.31 -11.13
N ARG A 187 6.31 7.10 -12.24
CA ARG A 187 5.69 6.84 -13.56
C ARG A 187 4.79 5.61 -13.54
N THR A 188 5.14 4.59 -12.75
CA THR A 188 4.38 3.32 -12.69
C THR A 188 2.99 3.46 -12.06
N PHE A 189 2.66 4.62 -11.46
CA PHE A 189 1.31 4.89 -10.94
C PHE A 189 0.32 5.30 -12.03
N LEU A 190 0.81 5.76 -13.20
CA LEU A 190 -0.06 6.22 -14.28
C LEU A 190 -0.87 5.07 -14.91
N GLU A 191 -0.28 3.90 -14.99
CA GLU A 191 -0.91 2.72 -15.59
C GLU A 191 -2.13 2.21 -14.79
N PRO A 192 -2.04 1.88 -13.49
CA PRO A 192 -3.21 1.50 -12.71
C PRO A 192 -4.26 2.62 -12.64
N LEU A 193 -3.83 3.89 -12.66
CA LEU A 193 -4.76 5.03 -12.76
C LEU A 193 -5.59 4.96 -14.04
N TYR A 194 -4.94 4.85 -15.20
CA TYR A 194 -5.64 4.78 -16.48
C TYR A 194 -6.47 3.52 -16.63
N LYS A 195 -5.99 2.39 -16.09
CA LYS A 195 -6.74 1.13 -16.07
C LYS A 195 -8.05 1.30 -15.30
N GLY A 196 -8.00 1.85 -14.09
CA GLY A 196 -9.20 2.11 -13.30
C GLY A 196 -10.17 3.08 -13.99
N MET A 197 -9.68 4.09 -14.70
CA MET A 197 -10.53 5.00 -15.48
C MET A 197 -11.22 4.30 -16.66
N ALA A 198 -10.56 3.38 -17.36
CA ALA A 198 -11.20 2.66 -18.45
C ALA A 198 -12.11 1.53 -18.00
N ASP A 199 -11.83 0.88 -16.87
CA ASP A 199 -12.75 -0.10 -16.27
C ASP A 199 -14.10 0.55 -15.94
N LEU A 200 -14.08 1.85 -15.62
CA LEU A 200 -15.27 2.70 -15.43
C LEU A 200 -15.86 3.27 -16.74
N GLY A 201 -15.25 2.97 -17.89
CA GLY A 201 -15.72 3.40 -19.22
C GLY A 201 -15.33 4.81 -19.64
N PHE A 202 -14.42 5.48 -18.92
CA PHE A 202 -13.98 6.84 -19.27
C PHE A 202 -12.88 6.87 -20.33
N ILE A 203 -12.12 5.78 -20.49
CA ILE A 203 -11.11 5.62 -21.54
C ILE A 203 -11.59 4.53 -22.52
N PRO A 204 -11.54 4.76 -23.85
CA PRO A 204 -11.96 3.76 -24.82
C PRO A 204 -11.09 2.50 -24.76
N LYS A 205 -11.71 1.33 -24.96
CA LYS A 205 -11.02 0.04 -24.87
C LYS A 205 -9.97 -0.14 -25.97
N GLU A 206 -10.03 0.62 -27.05
CA GLU A 206 -9.05 0.67 -28.14
C GLU A 206 -7.68 1.19 -27.70
N PHE A 207 -7.57 1.71 -26.48
CA PHE A 207 -6.31 2.13 -25.86
C PHE A 207 -5.65 0.98 -25.07
N TYR A 208 -6.28 -0.20 -25.05
CA TYR A 208 -5.73 -1.44 -24.53
C TYR A 208 -5.16 -2.28 -25.66
N ASP A 209 -4.05 -2.94 -25.39
CA ASP A 209 -3.75 -4.18 -26.07
C ASP A 209 -4.57 -5.29 -25.38
N THR A 210 -5.64 -5.73 -26.05
CA THR A 210 -6.56 -6.73 -25.47
C THR A 210 -5.92 -8.10 -25.30
N ASP A 211 -4.80 -8.37 -25.99
CA ASP A 211 -4.12 -9.67 -25.94
C ASP A 211 -3.13 -9.75 -24.76
N GLU A 212 -2.63 -8.62 -24.28
CA GLU A 212 -1.62 -8.54 -23.20
C GLU A 212 -2.14 -7.86 -21.91
N ASP A 213 -3.37 -7.35 -21.90
CA ASP A 213 -3.93 -6.54 -20.79
C ASP A 213 -3.04 -5.32 -20.44
N GLU A 214 -2.29 -4.85 -21.44
CA GLU A 214 -1.41 -3.69 -21.35
C GLU A 214 -2.12 -2.43 -21.84
N ILE A 215 -1.96 -1.34 -21.09
CA ILE A 215 -2.56 -0.07 -21.46
C ILE A 215 -1.54 0.82 -22.19
N ALA A 216 -1.95 1.41 -23.31
CA ALA A 216 -1.11 2.36 -24.01
C ALA A 216 -1.11 3.71 -23.27
N ALA A 217 -0.34 3.82 -22.18
CA ALA A 217 -0.33 4.94 -21.24
C ALA A 217 -0.11 6.31 -21.91
N THR A 218 0.63 6.36 -23.01
CA THR A 218 0.83 7.60 -23.79
C THR A 218 -0.46 8.06 -24.47
N TRP A 219 -1.21 7.14 -25.04
CA TRP A 219 -2.49 7.46 -25.67
C TRP A 219 -3.53 7.80 -24.62
N CYS A 220 -3.56 7.07 -23.50
CA CYS A 220 -4.44 7.35 -22.38
C CYS A 220 -4.21 8.75 -21.82
N GLU A 221 -2.96 9.11 -21.53
CA GLU A 221 -2.60 10.46 -21.09
C GLU A 221 -3.11 11.50 -22.09
N ARG A 222 -2.89 11.28 -23.39
CA ARG A 222 -3.34 12.22 -24.40
C ARG A 222 -4.87 12.34 -24.40
N TYR A 223 -5.58 11.23 -24.25
CA TYR A 223 -7.03 11.23 -24.33
C TYR A 223 -7.68 11.86 -23.10
N VAL A 224 -7.14 11.62 -21.90
CA VAL A 224 -7.68 12.24 -20.69
C VAL A 224 -7.35 13.73 -20.59
N THR A 225 -6.20 14.17 -21.12
CA THR A 225 -5.73 15.56 -21.06
C THR A 225 -6.18 16.43 -22.23
N PHE A 226 -6.28 15.86 -23.43
CA PHE A 226 -6.68 16.54 -24.66
C PHE A 226 -8.11 16.15 -25.06
N ARG A 227 -8.86 17.10 -25.62
CA ARG A 227 -10.26 16.88 -26.04
C ARG A 227 -10.40 15.93 -27.23
N SER A 228 -9.32 15.65 -27.95
CA SER A 228 -9.33 14.73 -29.08
C SER A 228 -7.95 14.13 -29.32
N VAL A 229 -7.92 12.83 -29.61
CA VAL A 229 -6.71 12.10 -29.97
C VAL A 229 -6.96 11.34 -31.26
N ASP A 230 -6.04 11.50 -32.19
CA ASP A 230 -5.99 10.68 -33.39
C ASP A 230 -5.09 9.47 -33.15
N ILE A 231 -5.62 8.27 -33.35
CA ILE A 231 -4.88 7.02 -33.27
C ILE A 231 -4.92 6.32 -34.64
N GLU A 232 -3.77 5.83 -35.06
CA GLU A 232 -3.65 5.00 -36.25
C GLU A 232 -3.75 3.52 -35.84
N VAL A 233 -4.81 2.86 -36.29
CA VAL A 233 -5.06 1.43 -36.03
C VAL A 233 -4.80 0.67 -37.33
N LYS A 234 -4.03 -0.41 -37.27
CA LYS A 234 -3.85 -1.32 -38.40
C LYS A 234 -4.97 -2.34 -38.42
N GLU A 235 -5.83 -2.29 -39.44
CA GLU A 235 -6.85 -3.30 -39.69
C GLU A 235 -6.59 -3.94 -41.05
N ASN A 236 -6.42 -5.27 -41.09
CA ASN A 236 -6.25 -6.05 -42.33
C ASN A 236 -5.12 -5.54 -43.27
N GLY A 237 -4.04 -5.00 -42.71
CA GLY A 237 -2.91 -4.47 -43.48
C GLY A 237 -3.03 -3.01 -43.91
N ASP A 238 -4.20 -2.39 -43.71
CA ASP A 238 -4.42 -0.96 -43.95
C ASP A 238 -4.36 -0.16 -42.64
N THR A 239 -3.69 0.99 -42.67
CA THR A 239 -3.70 1.94 -41.55
C THR A 239 -4.95 2.81 -41.64
N LYS A 240 -5.87 2.67 -40.67
CA LYS A 240 -7.01 3.57 -40.51
C LYS A 240 -6.75 4.56 -39.38
N LYS A 241 -7.07 5.82 -39.63
CA LYS A 241 -6.99 6.89 -38.64
C LYS A 241 -8.33 7.03 -37.93
N ASN A 242 -8.38 6.67 -36.65
CA ASN A 242 -9.53 6.85 -35.79
C ASN A 242 -9.34 8.10 -34.93
N THR A 243 -10.29 9.03 -34.98
CA THR A 243 -10.30 10.20 -34.10
C THR A 243 -11.22 9.94 -32.93
N PHE A 244 -10.64 9.82 -31.73
CA PHE A 244 -11.38 9.75 -30.48
C PHE A 244 -11.58 11.16 -29.96
N LYS A 245 -12.83 11.60 -29.84
CA LYS A 245 -13.17 12.88 -29.20
C LYS A 245 -13.68 12.58 -27.80
N ALA A 246 -13.02 13.14 -26.80
CA ALA A 246 -13.58 13.17 -25.47
C ALA A 246 -14.78 14.13 -25.51
N ASN A 247 -15.98 13.62 -25.19
CA ASN A 247 -17.21 14.43 -25.20
C ASN A 247 -17.12 15.59 -24.19
N ASP A 248 -16.35 15.41 -23.12
CA ASP A 248 -15.96 16.42 -22.13
C ASP A 248 -14.52 16.17 -21.66
N ARG A 249 -13.92 17.14 -20.95
CA ARG A 249 -12.64 16.90 -20.26
C ARG A 249 -12.86 15.91 -19.13
N ILE A 250 -12.24 14.73 -19.23
CA ILE A 250 -12.32 13.69 -18.21
C ILE A 250 -11.65 14.14 -16.91
N VAL A 251 -10.53 14.88 -17.04
CA VAL A 251 -9.80 15.42 -15.89
C VAL A 251 -9.76 16.96 -15.92
N PRO A 252 -9.73 17.62 -14.75
CA PRO A 252 -9.47 19.05 -14.67
C PRO A 252 -8.12 19.44 -15.28
N ASN A 253 -8.00 20.68 -15.77
CA ASN A 253 -6.80 21.11 -16.51
C ASN A 253 -5.51 20.96 -15.72
N HIS A 254 -5.56 21.28 -14.42
CA HIS A 254 -4.37 21.24 -13.57
C HIS A 254 -3.90 19.79 -13.35
N ILE A 255 -4.83 18.86 -13.10
CA ILE A 255 -4.55 17.42 -13.05
C ILE A 255 -3.97 16.94 -14.39
N GLY A 256 -4.55 17.40 -15.50
CA GLY A 256 -4.03 17.06 -16.83
C GLY A 256 -2.59 17.54 -17.03
N TRP A 257 -2.25 18.75 -16.58
CA TRP A 257 -0.87 19.24 -16.63
C TRP A 257 0.07 18.42 -15.75
N GLU A 258 -0.36 18.03 -14.56
CA GLU A 258 0.43 17.18 -13.65
C GLU A 258 0.67 15.78 -14.23
N LEU A 259 -0.33 15.18 -14.86
CA LEU A 259 -0.20 13.91 -15.59
C LEU A 259 0.84 14.02 -16.70
N SER A 260 0.75 15.08 -17.52
CA SER A 260 1.74 15.35 -18.57
C SER A 260 3.13 15.60 -18.00
N GLN A 261 3.24 16.32 -16.87
CA GLN A 261 4.51 16.58 -16.19
C GLN A 261 5.14 15.28 -15.71
N ILE A 262 4.42 14.42 -14.99
CA ILE A 262 4.93 13.11 -14.54
C ILE A 262 5.40 12.30 -15.75
N ARG A 263 4.57 12.18 -16.79
CA ARG A 263 4.95 11.40 -17.98
C ARG A 263 6.23 11.94 -18.60
N ASN A 264 6.31 13.24 -18.87
CA ASN A 264 7.43 13.83 -19.60
C ASN A 264 8.71 13.85 -18.77
N LEU A 265 8.59 14.18 -17.47
CA LEU A 265 9.70 14.31 -16.55
C LEU A 265 10.24 12.94 -16.15
N CYS A 266 9.39 12.07 -15.60
CA CYS A 266 9.80 10.79 -15.06
C CYS A 266 10.28 9.81 -16.14
N SER A 267 9.69 9.83 -17.34
CA SER A 267 10.12 8.92 -18.41
C SER A 267 11.53 9.25 -18.93
N LYS A 268 11.91 10.52 -18.94
CA LYS A 268 13.24 10.96 -19.39
C LYS A 268 14.25 10.94 -18.26
N ALA A 269 13.91 11.59 -17.15
CA ALA A 269 14.81 11.79 -16.02
C ALA A 269 15.01 10.51 -15.17
N GLY A 270 14.06 9.58 -15.20
CA GLY A 270 14.17 8.27 -14.54
C GLY A 270 14.97 7.24 -15.35
N SER A 271 15.26 7.50 -16.62
CA SER A 271 16.03 6.59 -17.47
C SER A 271 17.50 6.53 -17.06
N HIS A 272 18.09 5.34 -17.15
CA HIS A 272 19.53 5.13 -16.92
C HIS A 272 20.40 5.93 -17.91
N ASP A 273 19.89 6.19 -19.11
CA ASP A 273 20.61 6.91 -20.17
C ASP A 273 20.50 8.44 -20.06
N TYR A 274 19.83 8.96 -19.03
CA TYR A 274 19.73 10.40 -18.85
C TYR A 274 21.07 11.00 -18.42
N SER A 275 21.62 11.88 -19.26
CA SER A 275 22.98 12.42 -19.13
C SER A 275 23.13 13.53 -18.08
N TYR A 276 22.02 14.05 -17.54
CA TYR A 276 22.05 15.15 -16.57
C TYR A 276 21.72 14.69 -15.15
N ASN A 277 22.32 15.37 -14.17
CA ASN A 277 21.93 15.20 -12.77
C ASN A 277 20.54 15.79 -12.54
N VAL A 278 19.71 15.04 -11.82
CA VAL A 278 18.36 15.43 -11.47
C VAL A 278 18.37 15.90 -10.02
N SER A 279 17.94 17.14 -9.79
CA SER A 279 17.85 17.69 -8.43
C SER A 279 16.76 16.97 -7.63
N ASN A 280 16.94 16.83 -6.32
CA ASN A 280 15.90 16.32 -5.42
C ASN A 280 14.63 17.19 -5.43
N ILE A 281 14.75 18.47 -5.79
CA ILE A 281 13.59 19.36 -6.04
C ILE A 281 12.70 18.80 -7.15
N THR A 282 13.30 18.15 -8.16
CA THR A 282 12.56 17.49 -9.25
C THR A 282 11.76 16.31 -8.74
N LEU A 283 12.35 15.49 -7.87
CA LEU A 283 11.67 14.38 -7.21
C LEU A 283 10.51 14.88 -6.35
N LYS A 284 10.73 15.94 -5.56
CA LYS A 284 9.68 16.58 -4.75
C LYS A 284 8.53 17.07 -5.63
N SER A 285 8.83 17.78 -6.71
CA SER A 285 7.82 18.27 -7.66
C SER A 285 6.98 17.14 -8.26
N ALA A 286 7.64 16.08 -8.74
CA ALA A 286 6.97 14.91 -9.30
C ALA A 286 6.13 14.17 -8.24
N THR A 287 6.63 14.06 -7.01
CA THR A 287 5.92 13.39 -5.91
C THR A 287 4.67 14.17 -5.51
N PHE A 288 4.76 15.49 -5.36
CA PHE A 288 3.59 16.31 -5.01
C PHE A 288 2.55 16.35 -6.14
N SER A 289 3.01 16.31 -7.41
CA SER A 289 2.10 16.13 -8.55
C SER A 289 1.38 14.78 -8.45
N LEU A 290 2.09 13.70 -8.13
CA LEU A 290 1.48 12.38 -7.96
C LEU A 290 0.45 12.38 -6.83
N LEU A 291 0.80 12.94 -5.66
CA LEU A 291 -0.12 13.03 -4.53
C LEU A 291 -1.39 13.79 -4.88
N ASN A 292 -1.28 14.91 -5.61
CA ASN A 292 -2.44 15.71 -6.02
C ASN A 292 -3.33 14.96 -7.02
N ILE A 293 -2.73 14.24 -7.98
CA ILE A 293 -3.46 13.36 -8.91
C ILE A 293 -4.22 12.26 -8.15
N LEU A 294 -3.57 11.59 -7.20
CA LEU A 294 -4.19 10.50 -6.44
C LEU A 294 -5.31 11.02 -5.52
N ASP A 295 -5.12 12.16 -4.86
CA ASP A 295 -6.15 12.80 -4.03
C ASP A 295 -7.38 13.21 -4.86
N TRP A 296 -7.14 13.82 -6.02
CA TRP A 296 -8.21 14.11 -6.99
C TRP A 296 -8.92 12.85 -7.45
N TYR A 297 -8.17 11.81 -7.82
CA TYR A 297 -8.73 10.56 -8.32
C TYR A 297 -9.64 9.90 -7.27
N TYR A 298 -9.22 9.88 -6.01
CA TYR A 298 -10.06 9.40 -4.92
C TYR A 298 -11.35 10.22 -4.81
N SER A 299 -11.25 11.54 -4.79
CA SER A 299 -12.42 12.44 -4.69
C SER A 299 -13.39 12.23 -5.85
N TRP A 300 -12.86 12.12 -7.07
CA TRP A 300 -13.63 11.85 -8.27
C TRP A 300 -14.37 10.51 -8.22
N LEU A 301 -13.72 9.45 -7.71
CA LEU A 301 -14.37 8.15 -7.50
C LEU A 301 -15.52 8.22 -6.48
N GLN A 302 -15.40 9.05 -5.45
CA GLN A 302 -16.48 9.24 -4.48
C GLN A 302 -17.66 10.01 -5.10
N GLU A 303 -17.39 11.01 -5.94
CA GLU A 303 -18.43 11.74 -6.68
C GLU A 303 -19.23 10.83 -7.61
N LEU A 304 -18.58 9.87 -8.28
CA LEU A 304 -19.26 8.92 -9.17
C LEU A 304 -20.19 7.93 -8.46
N LYS A 305 -20.01 7.72 -7.16
CA LYS A 305 -20.85 6.81 -6.36
C LYS A 305 -22.12 7.48 -5.81
N ASN A 306 -22.18 8.81 -5.81
CA ASN A 306 -23.31 9.60 -5.33
C ASN A 306 -24.27 9.95 -6.47
#